data_AF-A0A951GJT2-F1
#
_entry.id   AF-A0A951GJT2-F1
#
_cell.length_a   1.000
_cell.length_b   1.000
_cell.length_c   1.000
_cell.angle_alpha   90.00
_cell.angle_beta   90.00
_cell.angle_gamma   90.00
#
_symmetry.space_group_name_H-M   'P 1'
#
loop_
_entity.id
_entity.type
_entity.pdbx_description
1 polymer ?
#
loop_
_entity_poly.entity_id
_entity_poly.type
_entity_poly.pdbx_seq_one_letter_code
_entity_poly.pdbx_strand_id
1 'polypeptide(L)' 'QVERFFALLTEQQIRRGVHRSVEDLEAAINAFLDQHNADPKPFRWVKSADDILAAIERFCTYNTSPT' A
#
# COMPACT_ATOMS: atom_id res chain seq x y z
N GLN A 1 4.57 -4.23 -4.44
CA GLN A 1 4.39 -3.13 -5.45
C GLN A 1 3.81 -1.90 -4.76
N VAL A 2 2.76 -2.10 -3.95
CA VAL A 2 2.20 -1.07 -3.05
C VAL A 2 3.14 -0.75 -1.87
N GLU A 3 3.84 -1.72 -1.27
CA GLU A 3 4.74 -1.41 -0.14
C GLU A 3 5.90 -0.49 -0.56
N ARG A 4 6.44 -0.70 -1.77
CA ARG A 4 7.52 0.13 -2.30
C ARG A 4 7.06 1.57 -2.57
N PHE A 5 5.82 1.75 -2.99
CA PHE A 5 5.22 3.08 -3.16
C PHE A 5 5.14 3.82 -1.81
N PHE A 6 4.59 3.17 -0.78
CA PHE A 6 4.50 3.79 0.55
C PHE A 6 5.88 4.02 1.20
N ALA A 7 6.84 3.12 0.97
CA ALA A 7 8.22 3.33 1.42
C ALA A 7 8.84 4.58 0.78
N LEU A 8 8.59 4.81 -0.52
CA LEU A 8 9.09 5.98 -1.23
C LEU A 8 8.46 7.28 -0.75
N LEU A 9 7.13 7.29 -0.57
CA LEU A 9 6.41 8.43 0.00
C LEU A 9 6.94 8.77 1.40
N THR A 10 7.12 7.74 2.24
CA THR A 10 7.65 7.91 3.60
C THR A 10 9.05 8.51 3.58
N GLU A 11 9.94 7.98 2.75
CA GLU A 11 11.33 8.46 2.69
C GLU A 11 11.39 9.91 2.22
N GLN A 12 10.62 10.28 1.18
CA GLN A 12 10.69 11.60 0.58
C GLN A 12 9.90 12.66 1.34
N GLN A 13 8.63 12.40 1.67
CA GLN A 13 7.73 13.41 2.23
C GLN A 13 7.75 13.43 3.76
N ILE A 14 7.95 12.29 4.41
CA ILE A 14 7.90 12.21 5.89
C ILE A 14 9.28 12.34 6.53
N ARG A 15 10.29 11.62 6.03
CA ARG A 15 11.62 11.60 6.66
C ARG A 15 12.55 12.71 6.20
N ARG A 16 12.57 12.99 4.89
CA ARG A 16 13.45 14.02 4.29
C ARG A 16 12.73 15.34 4.00
N GLY A 17 11.40 15.33 4.00
CA GLY A 17 10.59 16.53 3.81
C GLY A 17 10.75 17.49 4.98
N VAL A 18 10.82 18.79 4.67
CA VAL A 18 10.84 19.84 5.68
C VAL A 18 9.59 20.69 5.48
N HIS A 19 8.65 20.58 6.43
CA HIS A 19 7.35 21.24 6.39
C HIS A 19 7.23 22.18 7.58
N ARG A 20 6.67 23.37 7.38
CA ARG A 20 6.54 24.37 8.46
C ARG A 20 5.20 24.28 9.17
N SER A 21 4.27 23.49 8.62
CA SER A 21 2.95 23.24 9.16
C SER A 21 2.46 21.84 8.76
N VAL A 22 1.36 21.39 9.35
CA VAL A 22 0.67 20.16 8.92
C VAL A 22 0.05 20.34 7.53
N GLU A 23 -0.53 21.51 7.27
CA GLU A 23 -1.10 21.85 5.97
C GLU A 23 -0.06 21.77 4.84
N ASP A 24 1.18 22.24 5.10
CA ASP A 24 2.30 22.12 4.16
C ASP A 24 2.63 20.66 3.86
N LEU A 25 2.63 19.80 4.89
CA LEU A 25 2.88 18.36 4.73
C LEU A 25 1.77 17.69 3.91
N GLU A 26 0.51 18.01 4.20
CA GLU A 26 -0.64 17.49 3.45
C GLU A 26 -0.58 17.91 1.98
N ALA A 27 -0.26 19.18 1.71
CA ALA A 27 -0.07 19.68 0.35
C ALA A 27 1.08 18.94 -0.38
N ALA A 28 2.20 18.70 0.29
CA ALA A 28 3.33 17.97 -0.27
C ALA A 28 3.00 16.50 -0.56
N ILE A 29 2.25 15.83 0.32
CA ILE A 29 1.77 14.47 0.10
C ILE A 29 0.82 14.44 -1.11
N ASN A 30 -0.16 15.33 -1.19
CA ASN A 30 -1.10 15.38 -2.31
C ASN A 30 -0.38 15.62 -3.64
N ALA A 31 0.56 16.57 -3.69
CA ALA A 31 1.38 16.80 -4.87
C ALA A 31 2.20 15.57 -5.27
N PHE A 32 2.77 14.85 -4.30
CA PHE A 32 3.48 13.58 -4.56
C PHE A 32 2.54 12.52 -5.16
N LEU A 33 1.30 12.40 -4.66
CA LEU A 33 0.30 11.48 -5.17
C LEU A 33 -0.09 11.83 -6.61
N ASP A 34 -0.40 13.09 -6.89
CA ASP A 34 -0.79 13.56 -8.23
C ASP A 34 0.31 13.26 -9.24
N GLN A 35 1.57 13.53 -8.87
CA GLN A 35 2.72 13.31 -9.74
C GLN A 35 2.97 11.81 -9.99
N HIS A 36 2.82 10.96 -8.97
CA HIS A 36 2.94 9.50 -9.13
C HIS A 36 1.77 8.88 -9.91
N ASN A 37 0.57 9.45 -9.79
CA ASN A 37 -0.64 8.95 -10.45
C ASN A 37 -0.82 9.50 -11.87
N ALA A 38 0.01 10.44 -12.32
CA ALA A 38 -0.07 11.01 -13.67
C ALA A 38 0.16 9.97 -14.79
N ASP A 39 0.97 8.94 -14.53
CA ASP A 39 1.11 7.75 -15.39
C ASP A 39 1.04 6.49 -14.50
N PRO A 40 -0.17 6.07 -14.11
CA PRO A 40 -0.33 5.07 -13.08
C PRO A 40 -0.03 3.68 -13.67
N LYS A 41 0.84 2.93 -13.00
CA LYS A 41 0.92 1.48 -13.21
C LYS A 41 -0.17 0.80 -12.39
N PRO A 42 -1.21 0.22 -13.03
CA PRO A 42 -2.30 -0.39 -12.28
C PRO A 42 -1.78 -1.60 -11.49
N PHE A 43 -2.13 -1.65 -10.21
CA PHE A 43 -1.93 -2.85 -9.43
C PHE A 43 -2.96 -3.90 -9.88
N ARG A 44 -2.49 -4.95 -10.55
CA ARG A 44 -3.35 -6.06 -10.93
C ARG A 44 -3.42 -7.05 -9.78
N TRP A 45 -4.62 -7.22 -9.24
CA TRP A 45 -4.91 -8.33 -8.34
C TRP A 45 -4.76 -9.64 -9.12
N VAL A 46 -3.73 -10.40 -8.80
CA VAL A 46 -3.39 -11.66 -9.50
C VAL A 46 -4.31 -12.80 -9.05
N LYS A 47 -4.76 -12.76 -7.80
CA LYS A 47 -5.68 -13.75 -7.23
C LYS A 47 -7.11 -13.27 -7.36
N SER A 48 -8.00 -14.16 -7.79
CA SER A 48 -9.44 -13.92 -7.71
C SER A 48 -9.89 -13.87 -6.25
N ALA A 49 -11.09 -13.32 -6.00
CA ALA A 49 -11.69 -13.37 -4.67
C ALA A 49 -11.80 -14.82 -4.17
N ASP A 50 -12.18 -15.76 -5.05
CA ASP A 50 -12.30 -17.18 -4.73
C ASP A 50 -10.96 -17.79 -4.34
N ASP A 51 -9.87 -17.44 -5.03
CA ASP A 51 -8.52 -17.91 -4.67
C ASP A 51 -8.09 -17.42 -3.28
N ILE A 52 -8.51 -16.21 -2.90
CA ILE A 52 -8.23 -15.62 -1.59
C ILE A 52 -9.05 -16.37 -0.53
N LEU A 53 -10.35 -16.56 -0.75
CA LEU A 53 -11.23 -17.26 0.18
C LEU A 53 -10.79 -18.70 0.39
N ALA A 54 -10.43 -19.42 -0.68
CA ALA A 54 -9.92 -20.78 -0.59
C ALA A 54 -8.57 -20.86 0.15
N ALA A 55 -7.73 -19.82 0.05
CA ALA A 55 -6.49 -19.76 0.84
C ALA A 55 -6.77 -19.57 2.33
N ILE A 56 -7.75 -18.73 2.68
CA ILE A 56 -8.18 -18.52 4.07
C ILE A 56 -8.77 -19.81 4.64
N GLU A 57 -9.66 -20.48 3.90
CA GLU A 57 -10.26 -21.76 4.32
C GLU A 57 -9.18 -22.81 4.63
N ARG A 58 -8.25 -23.05 3.69
CA ARG A 58 -7.14 -23.98 3.90
C ARG A 58 -6.31 -23.64 5.14
N PHE A 59 -6.04 -22.35 5.36
CA PHE A 59 -5.31 -21.89 6.55
C PHE A 59 -6.10 -22.19 7.83
N CYS A 60 -7.40 -21.88 7.86
CA CYS A 60 -8.25 -22.15 9.00
C CYS A 60 -8.33 -23.65 9.31
N THR A 61 -8.53 -24.51 8.30
CA THR A 61 -8.59 -25.97 8.46
C THR A 61 -7.28 -26.53 9.00
N TYR A 62 -6.14 -26.08 8.47
CA TYR A 62 -4.82 -26.51 8.94
C TYR A 62 -4.61 -26.18 10.43
N ASN A 63 -4.96 -24.95 10.86
CA ASN A 63 -4.72 -24.51 12.23
C ASN A 63 -5.76 -25.01 13.25
N THR A 64 -6.93 -25.47 12.79
CA THR A 64 -7.98 -26.04 13.67
C THR A 64 -7.97 -27.56 13.71
N SER A 65 -7.16 -28.21 12.89
CA SER A 65 -6.94 -29.66 12.99
C SER A 65 -6.19 -29.96 14.29
N PRO A 66 -6.73 -30.80 15.19
CA PRO A 66 -6.01 -31.19 16.39
C PRO A 66 -4.78 -32.01 15.98
N THR A 67 -3.63 -31.68 16.56
CA THR A 67 -2.39 -32.48 16.45
C THR A 67 -2.66 -33.95 16.79
#